data_AF-A0A212AFB8-F1
#
_entry.id   AF-A0A212AFB8-F1
#
_cell.length_a   1.000
_cell.length_b   1.000
_cell.length_c   1.000
_cell.angle_alpha   90.00
_cell.angle_beta   90.00
_cell.angle_gamma   90.00
#
_symmetry.space_group_name_H-M   'P 1'
#
loop_
_entity.id
_entity.type
_entity.pdbx_description
1 polymer ?
#
loop_
_entity_poly.entity_id
_entity_poly.type
_entity_poly.pdbx_seq_one_letter_code
_entity_poly.pdbx_strand_id
1 'polypeptide(L)'
;MLDGNSVFDRLSPELLAAHPDVAVIAVGYPAREGVDLRRRTLDYTPATAGSNVDPRHPDRQTGGDASFRTALTGPLRQAVEERMPLDPARRTLWGHSYGGLFTISTLFASPESFRCWVPVSPSTGFGEGALFVAERTARRVPGGIAPVHILLGDRERRRNSSAASTPAPSPQTMALVERLGERPDLAVRVTVLEGLGHGATFAASFPAAFAAGAV
;
A
#
# COMPACT_ATOMS: atom_id res chain seq x y z
N MET A 1 1.80 8.23 3.45
CA MET A 1 0.65 7.33 3.68
C MET A 1 -0.46 7.69 2.70
N LEU A 2 -1.07 6.71 2.04
CA LEU A 2 -2.18 6.91 1.08
C LEU A 2 -3.54 7.01 1.79
N ASP A 3 -4.59 7.43 1.08
CA ASP A 3 -5.93 7.70 1.65
C ASP A 3 -5.87 8.74 2.80
N GLY A 4 -5.20 9.87 2.56
CA GLY A 4 -4.78 10.82 3.58
C GLY A 4 -5.88 11.40 4.48
N ASN A 5 -7.08 11.65 3.96
CA ASN A 5 -8.22 12.10 4.76
C ASN A 5 -8.53 11.07 5.86
N SER A 6 -8.63 9.79 5.49
CA SER A 6 -8.86 8.69 6.45
C SER A 6 -7.71 8.43 7.41
N VAL A 7 -6.46 8.72 6.99
CA VAL A 7 -5.29 8.63 7.86
C VAL A 7 -5.39 9.66 8.97
N PHE A 8 -5.60 10.93 8.64
CA PHE A 8 -5.69 12.00 9.66
C PHE A 8 -6.87 11.82 10.61
N ASP A 9 -7.99 11.26 10.15
CA ASP A 9 -9.14 10.92 11.01
C ASP A 9 -8.81 9.85 12.08
N ARG A 10 -7.74 9.07 11.89
CA ARG A 10 -7.41 7.89 12.70
C ARG A 10 -6.05 7.96 13.39
N LEU A 11 -5.26 8.99 13.09
CA LEU A 11 -4.00 9.23 13.79
C LEU A 11 -4.29 9.68 15.22
N SER A 12 -3.52 9.15 16.17
CA SER A 12 -3.61 9.57 17.57
C SER A 12 -2.41 10.44 17.95
N PRO A 13 -2.59 11.43 18.84
CA PRO A 13 -1.47 12.23 19.37
C PRO A 13 -0.39 11.37 20.03
N GLU A 14 -0.77 10.26 20.68
CA GLU A 14 0.16 9.35 21.36
C GLU A 14 1.09 8.67 20.35
N LEU A 15 0.57 8.26 19.19
CA LEU A 15 1.38 7.66 18.14
C LEU A 15 2.38 8.67 17.56
N LEU A 16 1.95 9.92 17.35
CA LEU A 16 2.85 10.99 16.89
C LEU A 16 3.93 11.30 17.93
N ALA A 17 3.55 11.38 19.22
CA ALA A 17 4.47 11.66 20.31
C ALA A 17 5.49 10.54 20.54
N ALA A 18 5.13 9.29 20.26
CA ALA A 18 6.04 8.14 20.34
C ALA A 18 7.10 8.12 19.23
N HIS A 19 6.92 8.90 18.16
CA HIS A 19 7.79 8.94 16.99
C HIS A 19 8.10 10.39 16.55
N PRO A 20 8.78 11.18 17.41
CA PRO A 20 8.98 12.63 17.18
C PRO A 20 9.82 12.95 15.93
N ASP A 21 10.64 12.01 15.46
CA ASP A 21 11.50 12.17 14.28
C ASP A 21 10.85 11.66 12.98
N VAL A 22 9.54 11.36 12.99
CA VAL A 22 8.80 10.86 11.82
C VAL A 22 7.84 11.92 11.30
N ALA A 23 8.06 12.38 10.08
CA ALA A 23 7.10 13.21 9.37
C ALA A 23 6.01 12.34 8.73
N VAL A 24 4.74 12.67 8.99
CA VAL A 24 3.59 11.99 8.36
C VAL A 24 3.06 12.82 7.20
N ILE A 25 3.35 12.36 5.98
CA ILE A 25 2.78 12.92 4.75
C ILE A 25 1.58 12.06 4.34
N ALA A 26 0.36 12.56 4.56
CA ALA A 26 -0.87 11.87 4.18
C ALA A 26 -1.40 12.41 2.84
N VAL A 27 -1.43 11.56 1.82
CA VAL A 27 -1.83 11.92 0.44
C VAL A 27 -3.32 11.62 0.28
N GLY A 28 -4.13 12.68 0.30
CA GLY A 28 -5.58 12.62 0.21
C GLY A 28 -6.14 13.29 -1.04
N TYR A 29 -7.47 13.42 -1.08
CA TYR A 29 -8.19 14.10 -2.15
C TYR A 29 -8.98 15.28 -1.58
N PRO A 30 -9.26 16.33 -2.38
CA PRO A 30 -10.12 17.44 -1.98
C PRO A 30 -11.59 16.98 -1.99
N ALA A 31 -11.94 16.09 -1.07
CA ALA A 31 -13.24 15.48 -0.88
C ALA A 31 -13.67 15.61 0.59
N ARG A 32 -14.98 15.63 0.84
CA ARG A 32 -15.53 15.68 2.22
C ARG A 32 -15.50 14.30 2.87
N GLU A 33 -15.58 13.27 2.06
CA GLU A 33 -15.51 11.88 2.46
C GLU A 33 -14.08 11.51 2.88
N GLY A 34 -13.96 10.62 3.87
CA GLY A 34 -12.64 10.10 4.28
C GLY A 34 -11.92 9.32 3.17
N VAL A 35 -12.65 8.86 2.14
CA VAL A 35 -12.11 8.10 1.00
C VAL A 35 -12.85 8.47 -0.28
N ASP A 36 -12.16 9.06 -1.26
CA ASP A 36 -12.70 9.26 -2.62
C ASP A 36 -12.55 7.96 -3.43
N LEU A 37 -13.62 7.17 -3.46
CA LEU A 37 -13.64 5.85 -4.12
C LEU A 37 -13.38 5.92 -5.63
N ARG A 38 -13.72 7.02 -6.31
CA ARG A 38 -13.53 7.12 -7.77
C ARG A 38 -12.07 7.39 -8.08
N ARG A 39 -11.50 8.44 -7.48
CA ARG A 39 -10.12 8.86 -7.75
C ARG A 39 -9.11 7.83 -7.27
N ARG A 40 -9.28 7.29 -6.06
CA ARG A 40 -8.36 6.27 -5.56
C ARG A 40 -8.40 4.98 -6.38
N THR A 41 -9.56 4.60 -6.92
CA THR A 41 -9.63 3.41 -7.77
C THR A 41 -8.82 3.63 -9.04
N LEU A 42 -8.93 4.79 -9.67
CA LEU A 42 -8.08 5.13 -10.82
C LEU A 42 -6.61 5.13 -10.44
N ASP A 43 -6.24 5.91 -9.42
CA ASP A 43 -4.85 6.19 -9.06
C ASP A 43 -4.11 4.99 -8.46
N TYR A 44 -4.81 4.07 -7.79
CA TYR A 44 -4.16 2.99 -7.04
C TYR A 44 -4.20 1.63 -7.76
N THR A 45 -4.79 1.55 -8.94
CA THR A 45 -4.93 0.29 -9.66
C THR A 45 -4.10 0.28 -10.95
N PRO A 46 -3.35 -0.81 -11.22
CA PRO A 46 -2.69 -0.99 -12.51
C PRO A 46 -3.69 -1.10 -13.65
N ALA A 47 -3.25 -0.77 -14.86
CA ALA A 47 -4.04 -1.01 -16.06
C ALA A 47 -4.28 -2.51 -16.22
N THR A 48 -5.48 -2.90 -16.62
CA THR A 48 -5.81 -4.31 -16.89
C THR A 48 -5.86 -4.55 -18.40
N ALA A 49 -5.54 -5.76 -18.84
CA ALA A 49 -5.47 -6.09 -20.26
C ALA A 49 -6.84 -6.01 -20.98
N GLY A 50 -7.96 -6.11 -20.23
CA GLY A 50 -9.31 -6.16 -20.79
C GLY A 50 -10.03 -4.81 -20.81
N SER A 51 -10.07 -4.10 -19.68
CA SER A 51 -10.74 -2.80 -19.58
C SER A 51 -10.19 -1.95 -18.44
N ASN A 52 -10.16 -0.63 -18.62
CA ASN A 52 -9.78 0.32 -17.58
C ASN A 52 -10.97 0.70 -16.67
N VAL A 53 -11.69 -0.32 -16.23
CA VAL A 53 -12.86 -0.21 -15.37
C VAL A 53 -12.73 -1.20 -14.22
N ASP A 54 -13.17 -0.82 -13.02
CA ASP A 54 -13.12 -1.68 -11.83
C ASP A 54 -14.11 -2.85 -11.99
N PRO A 55 -13.64 -4.12 -11.96
CA PRO A 55 -14.51 -5.28 -12.13
C PRO A 55 -15.60 -5.42 -11.05
N ARG A 56 -15.45 -4.75 -9.91
CA ARG A 56 -16.42 -4.76 -8.80
C ARG A 56 -17.36 -3.56 -8.83
N HIS A 57 -16.93 -2.48 -9.47
CA HIS A 57 -17.63 -1.20 -9.52
C HIS A 57 -17.48 -0.59 -10.91
N PRO A 58 -18.29 -1.03 -11.89
CA PRO A 58 -18.13 -0.63 -13.29
C PRO A 58 -18.24 0.89 -13.55
N ASP A 59 -18.72 1.65 -12.57
CA ASP A 59 -18.75 3.10 -12.60
C ASP A 59 -17.40 3.76 -12.31
N ARG A 60 -16.36 3.00 -11.93
CA ARG A 60 -15.04 3.51 -11.54
C ARG A 60 -13.98 3.12 -12.56
N GLN A 61 -13.16 4.08 -12.96
CA GLN A 61 -12.03 3.85 -13.86
C GLN A 61 -10.82 3.29 -13.11
N THR A 62 -9.98 2.53 -13.80
CA THR A 62 -8.75 1.91 -13.28
C THR A 62 -7.57 2.26 -14.19
N GLY A 63 -6.34 1.91 -13.77
CA GLY A 63 -5.16 2.01 -14.63
C GLY A 63 -4.40 3.33 -14.60
N GLY A 64 -4.64 4.16 -13.58
CA GLY A 64 -3.95 5.43 -13.36
C GLY A 64 -2.68 5.33 -12.52
N ASP A 65 -2.28 4.12 -12.09
CA ASP A 65 -1.17 3.94 -11.15
C ASP A 65 0.16 4.51 -11.64
N ALA A 66 0.47 4.43 -12.93
CA ALA A 66 1.67 5.02 -13.48
C ALA A 66 1.67 6.55 -13.36
N SER A 67 0.57 7.20 -13.73
CA SER A 67 0.42 8.65 -13.63
C SER A 67 0.44 9.13 -12.18
N PHE A 68 -0.28 8.43 -11.29
CA PHE A 68 -0.28 8.76 -9.88
C PHE A 68 1.11 8.56 -9.25
N ARG A 69 1.82 7.50 -9.60
CA ARG A 69 3.21 7.27 -9.15
C ARG A 69 4.13 8.40 -9.59
N THR A 70 4.06 8.85 -10.84
CA THR A 70 4.84 10.00 -11.31
C THR A 70 4.53 11.27 -10.51
N ALA A 71 3.25 11.54 -10.22
CA ALA A 71 2.87 12.68 -9.39
C ALA A 71 3.39 12.55 -7.95
N LEU A 72 3.27 11.37 -7.36
CA LEU A 72 3.68 11.06 -5.99
C LEU A 72 5.18 11.19 -5.78
N THR A 73 6.00 10.69 -6.72
CA THR A 73 7.46 10.69 -6.58
C THR A 73 8.13 11.94 -7.15
N GLY A 74 7.40 12.75 -7.93
CA GLY A 74 7.84 14.04 -8.45
C GLY A 74 7.17 15.21 -7.73
N PRO A 75 6.18 15.89 -8.35
CA PRO A 75 5.68 17.19 -7.89
C PRO A 75 5.12 17.18 -6.47
N LEU A 76 4.41 16.12 -6.05
CA LEU A 76 3.86 16.06 -4.69
C LEU A 76 4.98 15.94 -3.64
N ARG A 77 6.00 15.14 -3.91
CA ARG A 77 7.17 15.01 -3.04
C ARG A 77 7.92 16.33 -2.94
N GLN A 78 8.22 16.94 -4.09
CA GLN A 78 8.94 18.22 -4.14
C GLN A 78 8.21 19.30 -3.33
N ALA A 79 6.89 19.43 -3.47
CA ALA A 79 6.10 20.44 -2.76
C ALA A 79 6.16 20.30 -1.22
N VAL A 80 6.40 19.09 -0.70
CA VAL A 80 6.57 18.84 0.74
C VAL A 80 8.02 19.11 1.16
N GLU A 81 9.00 18.63 0.39
CA GLU A 81 10.43 18.79 0.67
C GLU A 81 10.91 20.24 0.59
N GLU A 82 10.22 21.10 -0.18
CA GLU A 82 10.46 22.55 -0.18
C GLU A 82 10.08 23.23 1.14
N ARG A 83 9.23 22.60 1.97
CA ARG A 83 8.69 23.20 3.20
C ARG A 83 9.34 22.67 4.46
N MET A 84 9.95 21.49 4.41
CA MET A 84 10.62 20.87 5.55
C MET A 84 11.75 19.95 5.07
N PRO A 85 12.88 19.89 5.78
CA PRO A 85 13.94 18.95 5.47
C PRO A 85 13.47 17.52 5.74
N LEU A 86 13.56 16.66 4.74
CA LEU A 86 13.26 15.23 4.84
C LEU A 86 14.46 14.42 4.39
N ASP A 87 14.75 13.33 5.11
CA ASP A 87 15.84 12.43 4.74
C ASP A 87 15.39 11.51 3.58
N PRO A 88 15.99 11.63 2.38
CA PRO A 88 15.63 10.78 1.24
C PRO A 88 15.93 9.30 1.47
N ALA A 89 16.84 8.96 2.40
CA ALA A 89 17.19 7.59 2.75
C ALA A 89 16.15 6.93 3.67
N ARG A 90 15.26 7.71 4.30
CA ARG A 90 14.26 7.26 5.29
C ARG A 90 12.83 7.50 4.82
N ARG A 91 12.52 7.07 3.59
CA ARG A 91 11.17 7.22 3.00
C ARG A 91 10.41 5.90 3.01
N THR A 92 9.19 5.93 3.57
CA THR A 92 8.31 4.76 3.64
C THR A 92 7.01 4.99 2.88
N LEU A 93 6.65 4.06 1.99
CA LEU A 93 5.32 4.06 1.37
C LEU A 93 4.40 3.07 2.10
N TRP A 94 3.30 3.59 2.62
CA TRP A 94 2.23 2.83 3.25
C TRP A 94 0.92 3.02 2.48
N GLY A 95 0.17 1.95 2.32
CA GLY A 95 -1.17 2.01 1.76
C GLY A 95 -2.01 0.79 2.14
N HIS A 96 -3.32 1.00 2.26
CA HIS A 96 -4.30 -0.02 2.61
C HIS A 96 -5.16 -0.44 1.42
N SER A 97 -5.48 -1.72 1.28
CA SER A 97 -6.38 -2.24 0.25
C SER A 97 -5.88 -1.94 -1.17
N TYR A 98 -6.54 -1.07 -1.94
CA TYR A 98 -6.01 -0.56 -3.21
C TYR A 98 -4.72 0.25 -3.02
N GLY A 99 -4.59 1.02 -1.93
CA GLY A 99 -3.31 1.66 -1.59
C GLY A 99 -2.20 0.64 -1.33
N GLY A 100 -2.54 -0.53 -0.78
CA GLY A 100 -1.59 -1.65 -0.61
C GLY A 100 -1.19 -2.27 -1.95
N LEU A 101 -2.16 -2.43 -2.86
CA LEU A 101 -1.91 -2.84 -4.24
C LEU A 101 -0.97 -1.85 -4.96
N PHE A 102 -1.25 -0.56 -4.88
CA PHE A 102 -0.42 0.51 -5.43
C PHE A 102 0.99 0.52 -4.83
N THR A 103 1.11 0.27 -3.52
CA THR A 103 2.41 0.19 -2.84
C THR A 103 3.28 -0.90 -3.45
N ILE A 104 2.71 -2.09 -3.71
CA ILE A 104 3.43 -3.20 -4.36
C ILE A 104 3.70 -2.90 -5.84
N SER A 105 2.74 -2.35 -6.58
CA SER A 105 2.95 -1.93 -7.99
C SER A 105 4.10 -0.91 -8.09
N THR A 106 4.16 0.04 -7.16
CA THR A 106 5.22 1.05 -7.09
C THR A 106 6.57 0.45 -6.75
N LEU A 107 6.62 -0.52 -5.82
CA LEU A 107 7.85 -1.28 -5.54
C LEU A 107 8.37 -1.96 -6.82
N PHE A 108 7.48 -2.53 -7.64
CA PHE A 108 7.89 -3.18 -8.88
C PHE A 108 8.38 -2.20 -9.94
N ALA A 109 7.72 -1.06 -10.11
CA ALA A 109 8.03 -0.12 -11.19
C ALA A 109 9.13 0.89 -10.84
N SER A 110 9.24 1.28 -9.57
CA SER A 110 10.14 2.36 -9.10
C SER A 110 10.71 2.04 -7.72
N PRO A 111 11.43 0.91 -7.55
CA PRO A 111 11.92 0.45 -6.24
C PRO A 111 12.87 1.42 -5.54
N GLU A 112 13.54 2.31 -6.28
CA GLU A 112 14.39 3.38 -5.73
C GLU A 112 13.61 4.53 -5.08
N SER A 113 12.30 4.61 -5.28
CA SER A 113 11.50 5.77 -4.86
C SER A 113 11.27 5.82 -3.35
N PHE A 114 11.33 4.68 -2.68
CA PHE A 114 11.13 4.55 -1.24
C PHE A 114 12.10 3.50 -0.69
N ARG A 115 12.53 3.69 0.57
CA ARG A 115 13.42 2.78 1.28
C ARG A 115 12.66 1.56 1.81
N CYS A 116 11.48 1.80 2.39
CA CYS A 116 10.65 0.80 3.06
C CYS A 116 9.23 0.79 2.48
N TRP A 117 8.61 -0.39 2.48
CA TRP A 117 7.30 -0.63 1.85
C TRP A 117 6.37 -1.32 2.84
N VAL A 118 5.20 -0.74 3.08
CA VAL A 118 4.22 -1.25 4.05
C VAL A 118 2.84 -1.41 3.39
N PRO A 119 2.67 -2.42 2.51
CA PRO A 119 1.36 -2.72 1.94
C PRO A 119 0.48 -3.44 2.99
N VAL A 120 -0.71 -2.91 3.21
CA VAL A 120 -1.65 -3.41 4.21
C VAL A 120 -2.91 -3.93 3.53
N SER A 121 -3.30 -5.17 3.85
CA SER A 121 -4.42 -5.89 3.25
C SER A 121 -4.46 -5.70 1.72
N PRO A 122 -3.34 -5.88 0.99
CA PRO A 122 -3.25 -5.50 -0.41
C PRO A 122 -4.27 -6.29 -1.25
N SER A 123 -4.96 -5.60 -2.16
CA SER A 123 -5.94 -6.21 -3.08
C SER A 123 -5.27 -7.03 -4.20
N THR A 124 -4.54 -8.09 -3.83
CA THR A 124 -3.71 -8.90 -4.74
C THR A 124 -4.49 -9.61 -5.84
N GLY A 125 -5.77 -9.91 -5.61
CA GLY A 125 -6.68 -10.50 -6.61
C GLY A 125 -7.34 -9.49 -7.56
N PHE A 126 -6.90 -8.22 -7.58
CA PHE A 126 -7.46 -7.21 -8.47
C PHE A 126 -7.17 -7.50 -9.96
N GLY A 127 -8.14 -7.18 -10.83
CA GLY A 127 -7.96 -7.14 -12.28
C GLY A 127 -7.45 -8.45 -12.91
N GLU A 128 -7.99 -9.60 -12.45
CA GLU A 128 -7.61 -10.93 -12.96
C GLU A 128 -6.10 -11.22 -12.92
N GLY A 129 -5.42 -10.72 -11.87
CA GLY A 129 -3.97 -10.90 -11.72
C GLY A 129 -3.14 -9.77 -12.32
N ALA A 130 -3.70 -8.56 -12.43
CA ALA A 130 -2.95 -7.38 -12.89
C ALA A 130 -1.62 -7.18 -12.11
N LEU A 131 -1.61 -7.49 -10.81
CA LEU A 131 -0.39 -7.44 -10.00
C LEU A 131 0.64 -8.50 -10.41
N PHE A 132 0.21 -9.70 -10.81
CA PHE A 132 1.08 -10.74 -11.33
C PHE A 132 1.71 -10.31 -12.67
N VAL A 133 0.96 -9.61 -13.52
CA VAL A 133 1.50 -9.01 -14.74
C VAL A 133 2.56 -7.95 -14.41
N ALA A 134 2.28 -7.06 -13.46
CA ALA A 134 3.24 -6.05 -13.02
C ALA A 134 4.53 -6.67 -12.44
N GLU A 135 4.40 -7.79 -11.72
CA GLU A 135 5.52 -8.55 -11.14
C GLU A 135 6.49 -9.06 -12.23
N ARG A 136 6.00 -9.45 -13.41
CA ARG A 136 6.84 -9.95 -14.53
C ARG A 136 7.80 -8.90 -15.07
N THR A 137 7.47 -7.62 -14.93
CA THR A 137 8.32 -6.49 -15.33
C THR A 137 8.96 -5.79 -14.13
N ALA A 138 8.90 -6.40 -12.95
CA ALA A 138 9.40 -5.79 -11.73
C ALA A 138 10.91 -5.57 -11.80
N ARG A 139 11.33 -4.34 -11.54
CA ARG A 139 12.73 -3.95 -11.43
C ARG A 139 13.30 -4.44 -10.11
N ARG A 140 14.62 -4.66 -10.07
CA ARG A 140 15.38 -4.94 -8.84
C ARG A 140 15.64 -3.64 -8.08
N VAL A 141 15.65 -3.73 -6.75
CA VAL A 141 16.10 -2.65 -5.87
C VAL A 141 17.58 -2.39 -6.13
N PRO A 142 17.99 -1.16 -6.48
CA PRO A 142 19.39 -0.85 -6.71
C PRO A 142 20.14 -0.71 -5.39
N GLY A 143 21.35 -1.28 -5.31
CA GLY A 143 22.32 -0.95 -4.26
C GLY A 143 21.99 -1.43 -2.84
N GLY A 144 21.02 -2.32 -2.65
CA GLY A 144 20.71 -2.87 -1.33
C GLY A 144 19.46 -3.74 -1.26
N ILE A 145 19.04 -4.04 -0.03
CA ILE A 145 17.85 -4.85 0.28
C ILE A 145 16.75 -3.93 0.80
N ALA A 146 15.58 -3.91 0.15
CA ALA A 146 14.42 -3.13 0.60
C ALA A 146 13.57 -3.91 1.62
N PRO A 147 13.32 -3.37 2.83
CA PRO A 147 12.32 -3.91 3.74
C PRO A 147 10.92 -3.81 3.15
N VAL A 148 10.20 -4.92 3.16
CA VAL A 148 8.78 -5.00 2.78
C VAL A 148 8.02 -5.64 3.94
N HIS A 149 7.19 -4.87 4.63
CA HIS A 149 6.37 -5.36 5.73
C HIS A 149 4.91 -5.43 5.30
N ILE A 150 4.46 -6.64 4.97
CA ILE A 150 3.08 -6.90 4.57
C ILE A 150 2.24 -7.19 5.81
N LEU A 151 1.15 -6.44 6.01
CA LEU A 151 0.20 -6.67 7.09
C LEU A 151 -1.16 -7.07 6.53
N LEU A 152 -1.84 -8.01 7.16
CA LEU A 152 -3.19 -8.44 6.77
C LEU A 152 -3.92 -9.10 7.94
N GLY A 153 -5.24 -9.05 7.93
CA GLY A 153 -6.09 -9.72 8.92
C GLY A 153 -6.37 -11.18 8.54
N ASP A 154 -6.63 -12.02 9.53
CA ASP A 154 -7.06 -13.41 9.33
C ASP A 154 -8.60 -13.54 9.20
N ARG A 155 -9.36 -12.47 9.45
CA ARG A 155 -10.81 -12.40 9.29
C ARG A 155 -11.25 -11.50 8.13
N GLU A 156 -10.38 -11.26 7.16
CA GLU A 156 -10.76 -10.54 5.94
C GLU A 156 -11.75 -11.36 5.11
N ARG A 157 -12.93 -10.78 4.80
CA ARG A 157 -13.97 -11.46 4.01
C ARG A 157 -13.46 -11.75 2.61
N ARG A 158 -13.53 -13.02 2.18
CA ARG A 158 -13.17 -13.46 0.84
C ARG A 158 -14.43 -13.61 0.00
N ARG A 159 -14.35 -13.35 -1.30
CA ARG A 159 -15.50 -13.50 -2.23
C ARG A 159 -16.10 -14.91 -2.24
N ASN A 160 -15.27 -15.93 -1.98
CA ASN A 160 -15.64 -17.35 -2.06
C ASN A 160 -15.50 -18.09 -0.72
N SER A 161 -15.34 -17.39 0.41
CA SER A 161 -15.30 -18.04 1.73
C SER A 161 -16.70 -18.10 2.32
N SER A 162 -17.15 -19.30 2.70
CA SER A 162 -18.32 -19.45 3.57
C SER A 162 -18.07 -18.78 4.92
N ALA A 163 -19.12 -18.32 5.59
CA ALA A 163 -19.02 -17.66 6.89
C ALA A 163 -18.43 -18.56 8.00
N ALA A 164 -18.31 -19.87 7.76
CA ALA A 164 -17.80 -20.87 8.69
C ALA A 164 -16.33 -21.23 8.48
N SER A 165 -15.57 -20.52 7.63
CA SER A 165 -14.14 -20.80 7.45
C SER A 165 -13.33 -20.37 8.68
N THR A 166 -12.42 -21.22 9.15
CA THR A 166 -11.40 -20.90 10.15
C THR A 166 -10.67 -19.59 9.78
N PRO A 167 -10.43 -18.67 10.73
CA PRO A 167 -9.64 -17.47 10.47
C PRO A 167 -8.28 -17.83 9.87
N ALA A 168 -7.96 -17.21 8.75
CA ALA A 168 -6.69 -17.39 8.07
C ALA A 168 -6.40 -16.17 7.17
N PRO A 169 -5.13 -15.80 6.98
CA PRO A 169 -4.75 -14.77 6.03
C PRO A 169 -5.13 -15.16 4.59
N SER A 170 -5.26 -14.15 3.71
CA SER A 170 -5.53 -14.35 2.28
C SER A 170 -4.49 -15.26 1.62
N PRO A 171 -4.87 -16.44 1.07
CA PRO A 171 -3.92 -17.32 0.39
C PRO A 171 -3.23 -16.67 -0.81
N GLN A 172 -3.94 -15.78 -1.52
CA GLN A 172 -3.37 -15.03 -2.64
C GLN A 172 -2.27 -14.06 -2.18
N THR A 173 -2.47 -13.44 -1.02
CA THR A 173 -1.47 -12.54 -0.43
C THR A 173 -0.28 -13.34 0.11
N MET A 174 -0.52 -14.49 0.73
CA MET A 174 0.56 -15.38 1.19
C MET A 174 1.38 -15.95 0.02
N ALA A 175 0.75 -16.34 -1.08
CA ALA A 175 1.46 -16.76 -2.28
C ALA A 175 2.31 -15.62 -2.89
N LEU A 176 1.85 -14.37 -2.80
CA LEU A 176 2.66 -13.22 -3.20
C LEU A 176 3.85 -13.03 -2.25
N VAL A 177 3.66 -13.15 -0.93
CA VAL A 177 4.74 -13.09 0.06
C VAL A 177 5.85 -14.09 -0.26
N GLU A 178 5.48 -15.34 -0.57
CA GLU A 178 6.44 -16.39 -0.92
C GLU A 178 7.30 -15.97 -2.12
N ARG A 179 6.67 -15.53 -3.23
CA ARG A 179 7.39 -15.06 -4.42
C ARG A 179 8.25 -13.84 -4.16
N LEU A 180 7.80 -12.90 -3.32
CA LEU A 180 8.62 -11.76 -2.91
C LEU A 180 9.80 -12.21 -2.03
N GLY A 181 9.64 -13.26 -1.23
CA GLY A 181 10.70 -13.83 -0.39
C GLY A 181 11.81 -14.51 -1.18
N GLU A 182 11.53 -14.96 -2.40
CA GLU A 182 12.53 -15.49 -3.34
C GLU A 182 13.43 -14.39 -3.94
N ARG A 183 13.08 -13.12 -3.74
CA ARG A 183 13.85 -12.00 -4.28
C ARG A 183 14.99 -11.62 -3.33
N PRO A 184 16.28 -11.78 -3.73
CA PRO A 184 17.42 -11.45 -2.88
C PRO A 184 17.56 -9.95 -2.55
N ASP A 185 16.87 -9.08 -3.29
CA ASP A 185 16.87 -7.63 -3.10
C ASP A 185 15.74 -7.14 -2.17
N LEU A 186 14.94 -8.06 -1.58
CA LEU A 186 13.86 -7.73 -0.65
C LEU A 186 14.05 -8.46 0.69
N ALA A 187 13.77 -7.75 1.78
CA ALA A 187 13.63 -8.33 3.12
C ALA A 187 12.14 -8.33 3.48
N VAL A 188 11.46 -9.46 3.21
CA VAL A 188 10.00 -9.56 3.36
C VAL A 188 9.66 -10.03 4.77
N ARG A 189 8.79 -9.28 5.45
CA ARG A 189 8.16 -9.64 6.72
C ARG A 189 6.66 -9.63 6.56
N VAL A 190 5.99 -10.59 7.19
CA VAL A 190 4.52 -10.62 7.30
C VAL A 190 4.08 -10.46 8.74
N THR A 191 3.00 -9.71 8.95
CA THR A 191 2.26 -9.70 10.21
C THR A 191 0.80 -9.99 9.94
N VAL A 192 0.32 -11.10 10.49
CA VAL A 192 -1.11 -11.41 10.55
C VAL A 192 -1.69 -10.69 11.77
N LEU A 193 -2.64 -9.80 11.54
CA LEU A 193 -3.37 -9.07 12.57
C LEU A 193 -4.55 -9.94 13.01
N GLU A 194 -4.30 -10.81 13.98
CA GLU A 194 -5.26 -11.82 14.44
C GLU A 194 -6.60 -11.21 14.87
N GLY A 195 -7.68 -11.86 14.47
CA GLY A 195 -9.05 -11.44 14.73
C GLY A 195 -9.54 -10.24 13.92
N LEU A 196 -8.67 -9.57 13.16
CA LEU A 196 -9.04 -8.35 12.42
C LEU A 196 -9.61 -8.65 11.04
N GLY A 197 -10.69 -7.93 10.71
CA GLY A 197 -11.24 -7.86 9.35
C GLY A 197 -10.62 -6.71 8.54
N HIS A 198 -10.95 -6.67 7.24
CA HIS A 198 -10.28 -5.80 6.26
C HIS A 198 -10.22 -4.31 6.63
N GLY A 199 -11.31 -3.73 7.16
CA GLY A 199 -11.29 -2.31 7.57
C GLY A 199 -10.47 -2.06 8.83
N ALA A 200 -10.44 -3.01 9.77
CA ALA A 200 -9.76 -2.86 11.05
C ALA A 200 -8.23 -2.88 10.91
N THR A 201 -7.71 -3.50 9.85
CA THR A 201 -6.27 -3.52 9.57
C THR A 201 -5.70 -2.14 9.23
N PHE A 202 -6.54 -1.19 8.80
CA PHE A 202 -6.12 0.16 8.40
C PHE A 202 -5.36 0.85 9.55
N ALA A 203 -6.05 1.16 10.65
CA ALA A 203 -5.42 1.85 11.79
C ALA A 203 -4.51 0.91 12.60
N ALA A 204 -4.85 -0.38 12.70
CA ALA A 204 -4.03 -1.35 13.42
C ALA A 204 -2.62 -1.54 12.82
N SER A 205 -2.43 -1.16 11.56
CA SER A 205 -1.12 -1.21 10.90
C SER A 205 -0.22 0.01 11.17
N PHE A 206 -0.75 1.10 11.74
CA PHE A 206 0.00 2.34 11.90
C PHE A 206 1.28 2.18 12.74
N PRO A 207 1.29 1.46 13.88
CA PRO A 207 2.54 1.25 14.63
C PRO A 207 3.67 0.64 13.79
N ALA A 208 3.35 -0.31 12.91
CA ALA A 208 4.32 -0.89 11.99
C ALA A 208 4.81 0.12 10.94
N ALA A 209 3.90 0.94 10.41
CA ALA A 209 4.23 1.99 9.44
C ALA A 209 5.17 3.04 10.03
N PHE A 210 4.93 3.45 11.28
CA PHE A 210 5.74 4.43 12.00
C PHE A 210 7.11 3.86 12.36
N ALA A 211 7.17 2.63 12.86
CA ALA A 211 8.44 1.93 13.11
C ALA A 211 9.28 1.83 11.82
N ALA A 212 8.65 1.59 10.66
CA ALA A 212 9.34 1.55 9.37
C ALA A 212 9.81 2.93 8.88
N GLY A 213 9.21 4.04 9.33
CA GLY A 213 9.65 5.41 9.03
C GLY A 213 10.75 5.93 9.97
N ALA A 214 10.96 5.27 11.10
CA ALA A 214 12.01 5.62 12.06
C ALA A 214 13.40 5.12 11.65
N VAL A 215 13.49 4.20 10.67
CA VAL A 215 14.71 3.55 10.19
C VAL A 215 15.15 4.04 8.81
#